data_AF-A0A3B8USP9-F1
#
_entry.id   AF-A0A3B8USP9-F1
#
_cell.length_a   1.000
_cell.length_b   1.000
_cell.length_c   1.000
_cell.angle_alpha   90.00
_cell.angle_beta   90.00
_cell.angle_gamma   90.00
#
_symmetry.space_group_name_H-M   'P 1'
#
loop_
_entity.id
_entity.type
_entity.pdbx_description
1 polymer ?
#
loop_
_entity_poly.entity_id
_entity_poly.type
_entity_poly.pdbx_seq_one_letter_code
_entity_poly.pdbx_strand_id
1 'polypeptide(L)'
;MVKDVRVIEVKKSVFESNDERAALLREELKKKGVFFLNLMSSPGSGKTTTLTKTIELLKEDIRIGVMEADIDSDVDAKTIADTGAKAIQLHTGG
;
A
#
# COMPACT_ATOMS: atom_id res chain seq x y z
N MET A 1 -37.95 -14.33 -28.86
CA MET A 1 -37.67 -14.72 -27.47
C MET A 1 -36.53 -13.86 -26.96
N VAL A 2 -36.83 -12.79 -26.21
CA VAL A 2 -35.81 -11.98 -25.53
C VAL A 2 -35.62 -12.61 -24.16
N LYS A 3 -34.39 -13.02 -23.83
CA LYS A 3 -34.07 -13.55 -22.49
C LYS A 3 -34.22 -12.42 -21.48
N ASP A 4 -35.07 -12.64 -20.47
CA ASP A 4 -35.18 -11.76 -19.30
C ASP A 4 -33.84 -11.73 -18.57
N VAL A 5 -33.18 -10.56 -18.58
CA VAL A 5 -31.99 -10.31 -17.79
C VAL A 5 -32.43 -9.83 -16.41
N ARG A 6 -32.18 -10.65 -15.39
CA ARG A 6 -32.41 -10.26 -14.00
C ARG A 6 -31.22 -9.45 -13.50
N VAL A 7 -31.39 -8.13 -13.37
CA VAL A 7 -30.40 -7.26 -12.74
C VAL A 7 -30.58 -7.37 -11.22
N ILE A 8 -29.59 -7.92 -10.53
CA ILE A 8 -29.54 -7.98 -9.06
C ILE A 8 -28.69 -6.82 -8.58
N GLU A 9 -29.33 -5.84 -7.94
CA GLU A 9 -28.65 -4.70 -7.34
C GLU A 9 -28.04 -5.14 -6.00
N VAL A 10 -26.75 -5.49 -6.01
CA VAL A 10 -26.00 -5.87 -4.81
C VAL A 10 -25.70 -4.60 -4.02
N LYS A 11 -26.59 -4.21 -3.10
CA LYS A 11 -26.46 -3.01 -2.25
C LYS A 11 -25.34 -3.10 -1.19
N LYS A 12 -24.52 -4.16 -1.20
CA LYS A 12 -23.36 -4.23 -0.31
C LYS A 12 -22.19 -3.53 -1.01
N SER A 13 -21.93 -2.31 -0.59
CA SER A 13 -20.83 -1.50 -1.10
C SER A 13 -19.51 -2.24 -0.88
N VAL A 14 -18.71 -2.43 -1.93
CA VAL A 14 -17.35 -3.00 -1.82
C VAL A 14 -16.52 -2.23 -0.80
N PHE A 15 -16.82 -0.95 -0.61
CA PHE A 15 -16.17 -0.07 0.36
C PHE A 15 -16.47 -0.43 1.82
N GLU A 16 -17.70 -0.85 2.15
CA GLU A 16 -18.09 -1.17 3.53
C GLU A 16 -17.25 -2.34 4.07
N SER A 17 -17.05 -3.38 3.26
CA SER A 17 -16.19 -4.50 3.63
C SER A 17 -14.71 -4.12 3.74
N ASN A 18 -14.24 -3.13 2.98
CA ASN A 18 -12.86 -2.66 3.04
C ASN A 18 -12.62 -1.81 4.29
N ASP A 19 -13.57 -0.95 4.65
CA ASP A 19 -13.47 -0.08 5.84
C ASP A 19 -13.43 -0.90 7.13
N GLU A 20 -14.25 -1.95 7.22
CA GLU A 20 -14.20 -2.91 8.33
C GLU A 20 -12.82 -3.58 8.45
N ARG A 21 -12.28 -4.08 7.33
CA ARG A 21 -10.94 -4.69 7.28
C ARG A 21 -9.84 -3.69 7.65
N ALA A 22 -9.93 -2.47 7.16
CA ALA A 22 -8.98 -1.41 7.46
C ALA A 22 -9.02 -1.03 8.95
N ALA A 23 -10.20 -1.07 9.59
CA ALA A 23 -10.34 -0.85 11.02
C ALA A 23 -9.64 -1.95 11.83
N LEU A 24 -9.88 -3.22 11.49
CA LEU A 24 -9.23 -4.36 12.13
C LEU A 24 -7.69 -4.31 11.99
N LEU A 25 -7.19 -3.96 10.80
CA LEU A 25 -5.76 -3.80 10.56
C LEU A 25 -5.15 -2.68 11.42
N ARG A 26 -5.82 -1.53 11.52
CA ARG A 26 -5.35 -0.42 12.38
C ARG A 26 -5.29 -0.83 13.85
N GLU A 27 -6.28 -1.57 14.35
CA GLU A 27 -6.24 -2.07 15.73
C GLU A 27 -5.09 -3.04 15.96
N GLU A 28 -4.86 -3.97 15.02
CA GLU A 28 -3.77 -4.94 15.09
C GLU A 28 -2.40 -4.25 15.10
N LEU A 29 -2.18 -3.29 14.19
CA LEU A 29 -0.95 -2.52 14.11
C LEU A 29 -0.69 -1.70 15.38
N LYS A 30 -1.75 -1.08 15.94
CA LYS A 30 -1.67 -0.35 17.21
C LYS A 30 -1.26 -1.27 18.36
N LYS A 31 -1.85 -2.47 18.46
CA LYS A 31 -1.48 -3.47 19.47
C LYS A 31 -0.02 -3.92 19.34
N LYS A 32 0.50 -3.99 18.10
CA LYS A 32 1.90 -4.34 17.82
C LYS A 32 2.88 -3.16 17.95
N GLY A 33 2.40 -1.95 18.22
CA GLY A 33 3.23 -0.75 18.25
C GLY A 33 3.85 -0.40 16.89
N VAL A 34 3.19 -0.77 15.79
CA VAL A 34 3.67 -0.50 14.43
C VAL A 34 2.99 0.74 13.89
N PHE A 35 3.78 1.75 13.54
CA PHE A 35 3.32 2.88 12.76
C PHE A 35 3.23 2.48 11.28
N PHE A 36 2.06 2.62 10.68
CA PHE A 36 1.80 2.30 9.29
C PHE A 36 1.36 3.55 8.54
N LEU A 37 2.09 3.86 7.46
CA LEU A 37 1.85 5.02 6.62
C LEU A 37 1.48 4.55 5.22
N ASN A 38 0.30 4.95 4.76
CA ASN A 38 -0.06 4.84 3.35
C ASN A 38 0.32 6.16 2.65
N LEU A 39 1.27 6.11 1.72
CA LEU A 39 1.71 7.27 0.96
C LEU A 39 1.23 7.15 -0.49
N MET A 40 0.30 8.02 -0.88
CA MET A 40 -0.23 8.12 -2.24
C MET A 40 0.26 9.41 -2.89
N SER A 41 0.58 9.36 -4.18
CA SER A 41 1.00 10.53 -4.93
C SER A 41 0.70 10.39 -6.42
N SER A 42 0.74 11.50 -7.17
CA SER A 42 0.71 11.43 -8.63
C SER A 42 2.04 10.88 -9.17
N PRO A 43 2.05 10.28 -10.37
CA PRO A 43 3.30 9.90 -11.04
C PRO A 43 4.27 11.09 -11.14
N GLY A 44 5.55 10.84 -10.87
CA GLY A 44 6.61 11.85 -10.98
C GLY A 44 6.65 12.92 -9.87
N SER A 45 5.81 12.84 -8.84
CA SER A 45 5.78 13.85 -7.75
C SER A 45 6.92 13.70 -6.72
N GLY A 46 7.84 12.76 -6.91
CA GLY A 46 8.97 12.54 -6.01
C GLY A 46 8.71 11.63 -4.81
N LYS A 47 7.72 10.72 -4.87
CA LYS A 47 7.46 9.70 -3.83
C LYS A 47 8.74 8.94 -3.46
N THR A 48 9.39 8.34 -4.45
CA THR A 48 10.58 7.50 -4.27
C THR A 48 11.72 8.31 -3.64
N THR A 49 12.00 9.51 -4.15
CA THR A 49 13.03 10.40 -3.58
C THR A 49 12.76 10.75 -2.12
N THR A 50 11.50 11.07 -1.80
CA THR A 50 11.10 11.42 -0.42
C THR A 50 11.25 10.24 0.52
N LEU A 51 10.82 9.04 0.09
CA LEU A 51 10.96 7.81 0.88
C LEU A 51 12.43 7.46 1.11
N THR A 52 13.26 7.46 0.05
CA THR A 52 14.69 7.18 0.16
C THR A 52 15.37 8.09 1.19
N LYS A 53 15.15 9.41 1.10
CA LYS A 53 15.74 10.37 2.04
C LYS A 53 15.22 10.20 3.46
N THR A 54 13.94 9.90 3.62
CA THR A 54 13.34 9.64 4.94
C THR A 54 13.96 8.41 5.58
N ILE A 55 14.17 7.33 4.82
CA ILE A 55 14.79 6.10 5.32
C ILE A 55 16.25 6.35 5.70
N GLU A 56 17.02 7.01 4.84
CA GLU A 56 18.43 7.34 5.13
C GLU A 56 18.59 8.11 6.44
N LEU A 57 17.67 9.02 6.75
CA LEU A 57 17.69 9.83 7.96
C LEU A 57 17.27 9.07 9.23
N LEU A 58 16.44 8.02 9.11
CA LEU A 58 15.76 7.41 10.26
C LEU A 58 16.11 5.94 10.50
N LYS A 59 16.76 5.26 9.54
CA LYS A 59 17.01 3.80 9.60
C LYS A 59 17.88 3.35 10.78
N GLU A 60 18.69 4.25 11.35
CA GLU A 60 19.51 3.96 12.52
C GLU A 60 18.71 4.06 13.83
N ASP A 61 17.64 4.87 13.86
CA ASP A 61 16.82 5.10 15.05
C ASP A 61 15.59 4.18 15.10
N ILE A 62 15.03 3.84 13.94
CA ILE A 62 13.82 3.03 13.81
C ILE A 62 13.95 1.94 12.74
N ARG A 63 13.26 0.82 12.97
CA ARG A 63 13.17 -0.26 11.98
C ARG A 63 12.12 0.09 10.94
N ILE A 64 12.54 0.20 9.68
CA ILE A 64 11.68 0.59 8.56
C ILE A 64 11.53 -0.58 7.59
N GLY A 65 10.28 -0.82 7.18
CA GLY A 65 9.94 -1.68 6.06
C GLY A 65 9.08 -0.92 5.06
N VAL A 66 9.28 -1.19 3.77
CA VAL A 66 8.54 -0.55 2.68
C VAL A 66 7.85 -1.61 1.84
N MET A 67 6.63 -1.30 1.45
CA MET A 67 5.81 -2.11 0.56
C MET A 67 5.45 -1.22 -0.62
N GLU A 68 6.04 -1.50 -1.77
CA GLU A 68 5.71 -0.80 -3.02
C GLU A 68 4.63 -1.60 -3.75
N ALA A 69 3.63 -0.91 -4.26
CA ALA A 69 2.53 -1.49 -5.01
C ALA A 69 2.48 -0.82 -6.37
N ASP A 70 2.98 -1.51 -7.39
CA ASP A 70 3.03 -1.01 -8.77
C ASP A 70 2.59 -2.12 -9.75
N ILE A 71 2.08 -1.71 -10.90
CA ILE A 71 1.59 -2.58 -11.97
C ILE A 71 2.75 -3.08 -12.83
N ASP A 72 3.71 -2.21 -13.16
CA ASP A 72 4.66 -2.46 -14.26
C ASP A 72 6.15 -2.43 -13.88
N SER A 73 6.55 -1.96 -12.69
CA SER A 73 7.97 -1.75 -12.41
C SER A 73 8.45 -2.08 -10.99
N ASP A 74 9.49 -2.92 -10.92
CA ASP A 74 10.25 -3.24 -9.70
C ASP A 74 11.29 -2.15 -9.31
N VAL A 75 11.42 -1.10 -10.13
CA VAL A 75 12.48 -0.09 -10.01
C VAL A 75 12.42 0.64 -8.66
N ASP A 76 11.22 0.94 -8.19
CA ASP A 76 11.01 1.62 -6.91
C ASP A 76 11.43 0.73 -5.73
N ALA A 77 10.96 -0.52 -5.67
CA ALA A 77 11.32 -1.44 -4.59
C ALA A 77 12.83 -1.69 -4.52
N LYS A 78 13.51 -1.82 -5.66
CA LYS A 78 14.97 -1.95 -5.69
C LYS A 78 15.67 -0.70 -5.17
N THR A 79 15.27 0.48 -5.65
CA THR A 79 15.84 1.76 -5.21
C THR A 79 15.69 1.96 -3.70
N ILE A 80 14.56 1.53 -3.14
CA ILE A 80 14.31 1.57 -1.71
C ILE A 80 15.15 0.51 -0.98
N ALA A 81 15.30 -0.71 -1.50
CA ALA A 81 16.15 -1.73 -0.89
C ALA A 81 17.61 -1.30 -0.75
N ASP A 82 18.14 -0.55 -1.73
CA ASP A 82 19.51 -0.02 -1.73
C ASP A 82 19.77 0.96 -0.58
N THR A 83 18.72 1.51 0.05
CA THR A 83 18.85 2.37 1.25
C THR A 83 19.17 1.58 2.53
N GLY A 84 19.00 0.25 2.50
CA GLY A 84 19.14 -0.66 3.64
C GLY A 84 17.81 -1.02 4.33
N ALA A 85 16.69 -0.41 3.94
CA ALA A 85 15.37 -0.84 4.40
C ALA A 85 14.96 -2.18 3.78
N LYS A 86 14.14 -2.95 4.51
CA LYS A 86 13.48 -4.12 3.91
C LYS A 86 12.37 -3.64 2.98
N ALA A 87 12.48 -3.96 1.69
CA ALA A 87 11.47 -3.63 0.69
C ALA A 87 10.82 -4.89 0.13
N ILE A 88 9.51 -4.85 -0.08
CA ILE A 88 8.76 -5.86 -0.83
C ILE A 88 7.97 -5.19 -1.96
N GLN A 89 7.87 -5.86 -3.10
CA GLN A 89 7.04 -5.45 -4.22
C GLN A 89 5.72 -6.23 -4.20
N LEU A 90 4.61 -5.52 -4.34
CA LEU A 90 3.28 -6.07 -4.56
C LEU A 90 2.84 -5.76 -5.99
N HIS A 91 2.58 -6.82 -6.76
CA HIS A 91 1.95 -6.69 -8.06
C HIS A 91 0.45 -6.62 -7.85
N THR A 92 -0.17 -5.46 -8.06
CA THR A 92 -1.60 -5.29 -7.81
C THR A 92 -2.49 -5.91 -8.87
N GLY A 93 -1.94 -6.26 -10.04
CA GLY A 93 -2.70 -6.70 -11.21
C GLY A 93 -3.53 -5.54 -11.78
N GLY A 94 -3.54 -5.42 -13.10
CA GLY A 94 -4.46 -4.52 -13.80
C GLY A 94 -5.85 -5.14 -13.94
#